data_AF-A0A5C6ES35-F1
#
_entry.id   AF-A0A5C6ES35-F1
#
_cell.length_a   1.000
_cell.length_b   1.000
_cell.length_c   1.000
_cell.angle_alpha   90.00
_cell.angle_beta   90.00
_cell.angle_gamma   90.00
#
_symmetry.space_group_name_H-M   'P 1'
#
loop_
_entity.id
_entity.type
_entity.pdbx_description
1 polymer ?
#
loop_
_entity_poly.entity_id
_entity_poly.type
_entity_poly.pdbx_seq_one_letter_code
_entity_poly.pdbx_strand_id
1 'polypeptide(L)'
;MLNASDLDRIAIDVDVLEIVPESVARNHTVLPLSWDETTIHLVIPSDTPGRTDELLTTLRFILDRKLTFDVAERSILETTVDLHYSACGSVIQNCPRTFLFRCNKRWVDLDRTSDSQLRHCGKCDTNVRLCKIGDELDAAVARGECVAYYDRSEAFLGIICDD
;
A
#
# COMPACT_ATOMS: atom_id res chain seq x y z
N MET A 1 -6.69 17.58 25.24
CA MET A 1 -7.71 16.52 25.15
C MET A 1 -8.34 16.61 23.78
N LEU A 2 -8.25 15.53 23.01
CA LEU A 2 -8.78 15.44 21.65
C LEU A 2 -10.26 15.03 21.70
N ASN A 3 -11.05 15.59 20.79
CA ASN A 3 -12.43 15.19 20.57
C ASN A 3 -12.55 14.27 19.34
N ALA A 4 -13.76 13.78 19.05
CA ALA A 4 -14.00 12.88 17.91
C ALA A 4 -13.57 13.48 16.55
N SER A 5 -13.86 14.76 16.30
CA SER A 5 -13.49 15.42 15.04
C SER A 5 -11.98 15.63 14.89
N ASP A 6 -11.26 15.76 16.01
CA ASP A 6 -9.80 15.79 15.98
C ASP A 6 -9.28 14.42 15.56
N LEU A 7 -9.75 13.35 16.21
CA LEU A 7 -9.33 11.96 15.94
C LEU A 7 -9.65 11.51 14.50
N ASP A 8 -10.80 11.91 13.95
CA ASP A 8 -11.20 11.58 12.57
C ASP A 8 -10.24 12.15 11.50
N ARG A 9 -9.49 13.19 11.84
CA ARG A 9 -8.61 13.91 10.90
C ARG A 9 -7.13 13.60 11.09
N ILE A 10 -6.78 12.89 12.16
CA ILE A 10 -5.38 12.58 12.45
C ILE A 10 -4.89 11.54 11.43
N ALA A 11 -3.79 11.89 10.77
CA ALA A 11 -3.04 10.96 9.96
C ALA A 11 -2.21 10.06 10.88
N ILE A 12 -2.21 8.76 10.59
CA ILE A 12 -1.42 7.77 11.31
C ILE A 12 -0.34 7.26 10.37
N ASP A 13 0.90 7.32 10.84
CA ASP A 13 2.04 6.81 10.09
C ASP A 13 1.97 5.29 10.00
N VAL A 14 2.15 4.72 8.82
CA VAL A 14 2.06 3.26 8.63
C VAL A 14 3.12 2.54 9.46
N ASP A 15 4.31 3.12 9.57
CA ASP A 15 5.46 2.53 10.26
C ASP A 15 5.20 2.35 11.77
N VAL A 16 4.35 3.20 12.39
CA VAL A 16 4.05 3.05 13.82
C VAL A 16 3.14 1.85 14.11
N LEU A 17 2.40 1.36 13.12
CA LEU A 17 1.52 0.19 13.27
C LEU A 17 2.29 -1.13 13.37
N GLU A 18 3.51 -1.19 12.82
CA GLU A 18 4.41 -2.33 13.01
C GLU A 18 5.04 -2.31 14.41
N ILE A 19 5.24 -1.12 14.98
CA ILE A 19 5.89 -0.92 16.28
C ILE A 19 4.92 -1.12 17.43
N VAL A 20 3.66 -0.74 17.24
CA VAL A 20 2.59 -0.90 18.24
C VAL A 20 1.62 -1.96 17.71
N PRO A 21 1.76 -3.23 18.15
CA PRO A 21 0.91 -4.32 17.68
C PRO A 21 -0.56 -4.06 18.01
N GLU A 22 -1.44 -4.55 17.13
CA GLU A 22 -2.89 -4.45 17.30
C GLU A 22 -3.38 -4.94 18.67
N SER A 23 -2.81 -6.03 19.18
CA SER A 23 -3.16 -6.59 20.48
C SER A 23 -2.84 -5.62 21.63
N VAL A 24 -1.75 -4.86 21.53
CA VAL A 24 -1.38 -3.83 22.51
C VAL A 24 -2.34 -2.65 22.40
N ALA A 25 -2.58 -2.17 21.17
CA ALA A 25 -3.48 -1.04 20.92
C ALA A 25 -4.90 -1.30 21.42
N ARG A 26 -5.47 -2.47 21.13
CA ARG A 26 -6.83 -2.87 21.55
C ARG A 26 -6.91 -3.11 23.05
N ASN A 27 -6.00 -3.91 23.63
CA ASN A 27 -6.07 -4.27 25.05
C ASN A 27 -5.90 -3.05 25.98
N HIS A 28 -5.14 -2.06 25.55
CA HIS A 28 -4.84 -0.87 26.35
C HIS A 28 -5.62 0.38 25.90
N THR A 29 -6.45 0.27 24.86
CA THR A 29 -7.20 1.38 24.28
C THR A 29 -6.27 2.54 23.92
N VAL A 30 -5.25 2.29 23.11
CA VAL A 30 -4.31 3.33 22.68
C VAL A 30 -4.23 3.38 21.16
N LEU A 31 -4.16 4.60 20.63
CA LEU A 31 -4.05 4.84 19.20
C LEU A 31 -2.63 5.35 18.88
N PRO A 32 -1.79 4.55 18.20
CA PRO A 32 -0.50 5.05 17.73
C PRO A 32 -0.68 6.06 16.59
N LEU A 33 0.07 7.16 16.64
CA LEU A 33 0.00 8.23 15.64
C LEU A 33 1.26 8.30 14.78
N SER A 34 2.44 8.36 15.40
CA SER A 34 3.69 8.54 14.69
C SER A 34 4.88 7.97 15.44
N TRP A 35 5.99 7.82 14.72
CA TRP A 35 7.26 7.32 15.22
C TRP A 35 8.43 8.04 14.54
N ASP A 36 9.37 8.55 15.34
CA ASP A 36 10.55 9.30 14.85
C ASP A 36 11.89 8.56 15.06
N GLU A 37 11.87 7.22 15.04
CA GLU A 37 12.99 6.33 15.40
C GLU A 37 13.33 6.26 16.89
N THR A 38 12.84 7.21 17.70
CA THR A 38 13.17 7.28 19.13
C THR A 38 11.95 7.29 20.04
N THR A 39 10.87 7.91 19.58
CA THR A 39 9.70 8.25 20.37
C THR A 39 8.44 7.87 19.62
N ILE A 40 7.54 7.16 20.31
CA ILE A 40 6.20 6.84 19.82
C ILE A 40 5.26 7.94 20.34
N HIS A 41 4.48 8.53 19.45
CA HIS A 41 3.38 9.40 19.83
C HIS A 41 2.07 8.61 19.83
N LEU A 42 1.33 8.66 20.95
CA LEU A 42 0.10 7.91 21.18
C LEU A 42 -1.05 8.86 21.54
N VAL A 43 -2.29 8.45 21.27
CA VAL A 43 -3.46 8.92 22.02
C VAL A 43 -3.82 7.87 23.05
N ILE A 44 -4.00 8.30 24.30
CA ILE A 44 -4.39 7.43 25.41
C ILE A 44 -5.73 7.86 26.02
N PRO A 45 -6.40 7.00 26.80
CA PRO A 45 -7.65 7.35 27.46
C PRO A 45 -7.44 8.47 28.50
N SER A 46 -8.36 9.42 28.58
CA SER A 46 -8.39 10.45 29.61
C SER A 46 -8.91 9.89 30.94
N ASP A 47 -8.12 9.02 31.57
CA ASP A 47 -8.40 8.38 32.85
C ASP A 47 -7.83 9.19 34.03
N THR A 48 -8.10 8.72 35.26
CA THR A 48 -7.51 9.30 36.48
C THR A 48 -5.98 9.18 36.47
N PRO A 49 -5.23 10.13 37.07
CA PRO A 49 -3.77 10.14 37.01
C PRO A 49 -3.10 8.82 37.39
N GLY A 50 -3.55 8.15 38.46
CA GLY A 50 -2.97 6.86 38.87
C GLY A 50 -3.14 5.76 37.82
N ARG A 51 -4.30 5.70 37.15
CA ARG A 51 -4.53 4.73 36.06
C ARG A 51 -3.69 5.07 34.83
N THR A 52 -3.56 6.36 34.52
CA THR A 52 -2.71 6.84 33.43
C THR A 52 -1.24 6.47 33.66
N ASP A 53 -0.73 6.63 34.87
CA ASP A 53 0.66 6.28 35.22
C ASP A 53 0.91 4.76 35.11
N GLU A 54 -0.04 3.93 35.56
CA GLU A 54 0.01 2.47 35.42
C GLU A 54 0.03 2.04 33.95
N LEU A 55 -0.82 2.65 33.14
CA LEU A 55 -0.88 2.43 31.68
C LEU A 55 0.46 2.79 31.03
N LEU A 56 0.98 4.00 31.28
CA LEU A 56 2.24 4.46 30.69
C LEU A 56 3.43 3.60 31.11
N THR A 57 3.44 3.13 32.36
CA THR A 57 4.46 2.20 32.86
C THR A 57 4.41 0.87 32.10
N THR A 58 3.20 0.32 31.93
CA THR A 58 2.98 -0.92 31.18
C THR A 58 3.40 -0.78 29.72
N LEU A 59 2.98 0.31 29.04
CA LEU A 59 3.33 0.56 27.64
C LEU A 59 4.83 0.77 27.45
N ARG A 60 5.49 1.51 28.35
CA ARG A 60 6.95 1.68 28.31
C ARG A 60 7.70 0.36 28.43
N PHE A 61 7.19 -0.54 29.28
CA PHE A 61 7.77 -1.86 29.44
C PHE A 61 7.59 -2.73 28.19
N ILE A 62 6.38 -2.78 27.63
CA ILE A 62 6.06 -3.65 26.49
C ILE A 62 6.69 -3.13 25.19
N LEU A 63 6.64 -1.82 24.97
CA LEU A 63 7.13 -1.20 23.73
C LEU A 63 8.63 -0.91 23.78
N ASP A 64 9.23 -0.82 24.98
CA ASP A 64 10.65 -0.54 25.19
C ASP A 64 11.13 0.76 24.50
N ARG A 65 10.28 1.79 24.43
CA ARG A 65 10.56 3.07 23.76
C ARG A 65 10.08 4.27 24.56
N LYS A 66 10.56 5.47 24.19
CA LYS A 66 10.04 6.71 24.73
C LYS A 66 8.62 6.94 24.20
N LEU A 67 7.74 7.44 25.07
CA LEU A 67 6.36 7.73 24.74
C LEU A 67 6.08 9.21 24.93
N THR A 68 5.36 9.80 23.98
CA THR A 68 4.63 11.06 24.14
C THR A 68 3.16 10.79 23.88
N PHE A 69 2.27 11.60 24.44
CA PHE A 69 0.86 11.33 24.27
C PHE A 69 -0.04 12.56 24.34
N ASP A 70 -1.15 12.46 23.63
CA ASP A 70 -2.38 13.21 23.86
C ASP A 70 -3.41 12.32 24.55
N VAL A 71 -4.47 12.94 25.09
CA VAL A 71 -5.56 12.22 25.78
C VAL A 71 -6.88 12.42 25.07
N ALA A 72 -7.73 11.38 25.04
CA ALA A 72 -9.08 11.44 24.50
C ALA A 72 -10.08 10.65 25.37
N GLU A 73 -11.37 10.91 25.23
CA GLU A 73 -12.39 10.12 25.92
C GLU A 73 -12.31 8.65 25.51
N ARG A 74 -12.36 7.74 26.50
CA ARG A 74 -12.21 6.29 26.31
C ARG A 74 -13.18 5.72 25.27
N SER A 75 -14.46 6.10 25.35
CA SER A 75 -15.52 5.61 24.45
C SER A 75 -15.24 5.95 22.97
N ILE A 76 -14.75 7.16 22.72
CA ILE A 76 -14.37 7.63 21.39
C ILE A 76 -13.12 6.89 20.93
N LEU A 77 -12.11 6.79 21.80
CA LEU A 77 -10.83 6.14 21.47
C LEU A 77 -10.98 4.65 21.17
N GLU A 78 -11.82 3.92 21.91
CA GLU A 78 -12.15 2.51 21.63
C GLU A 78 -12.70 2.34 20.20
N THR A 79 -13.67 3.18 19.83
CA THR A 79 -14.28 3.17 18.49
C THR A 79 -13.24 3.47 17.41
N THR A 80 -12.37 4.45 17.64
CA THR A 80 -11.32 4.85 16.68
C THR A 80 -10.24 3.78 16.52
N VAL A 81 -9.78 3.16 17.61
CA VAL A 81 -8.79 2.07 17.58
C VAL A 81 -9.34 0.87 16.79
N ASP A 82 -10.59 0.50 17.04
CA ASP A 82 -11.24 -0.61 16.33
C ASP A 82 -11.38 -0.32 14.83
N LEU A 83 -11.83 0.88 14.47
CA LEU A 83 -11.94 1.29 13.08
C LEU A 83 -10.58 1.25 12.38
N HIS A 84 -9.54 1.79 13.00
CA HIS A 84 -8.24 1.95 12.37
C HIS A 84 -7.57 0.60 12.06
N TYR A 85 -7.50 -0.31 13.03
CA TYR A 85 -6.92 -1.63 12.80
C TYR A 85 -7.80 -2.52 11.90
N SER A 86 -9.12 -2.30 11.88
CA SER A 86 -10.02 -2.99 10.92
C SER A 86 -9.87 -2.44 9.50
N ALA A 87 -9.58 -1.15 9.34
CA ALA A 87 -9.35 -0.51 8.05
C ALA A 87 -8.07 -1.02 7.37
N CYS A 88 -7.01 -1.31 8.12
CA CYS A 88 -5.78 -1.91 7.59
C CYS A 88 -6.01 -3.27 6.90
N GLY A 89 -6.97 -4.06 7.38
CA GLY A 89 -7.36 -5.35 6.78
C GLY A 89 -8.48 -5.26 5.74
N SER A 90 -8.99 -4.05 5.46
CA SER A 90 -10.16 -3.87 4.59
C SER A 90 -9.80 -4.03 3.12
N VAL A 91 -10.59 -4.81 2.40
CA VAL A 91 -10.47 -4.97 0.95
C VAL A 91 -11.00 -3.74 0.24
N ILE A 92 -10.19 -3.15 -0.65
CA ILE A 92 -10.62 -2.05 -1.51
C ILE A 92 -11.70 -2.57 -2.47
N GLN A 93 -12.90 -1.98 -2.42
CA GLN A 93 -14.01 -2.28 -3.34
C GLN A 93 -14.15 -1.17 -4.37
N ASN A 94 -14.64 -1.50 -5.57
CA ASN A 94 -14.92 -0.54 -6.65
C ASN A 94 -13.72 0.29 -7.13
N CYS A 95 -12.48 -0.21 -7.00
CA CYS A 95 -11.34 0.41 -7.66
C CYS A 95 -11.37 0.03 -9.16
N PRO A 96 -11.63 0.96 -10.10
CA PRO A 96 -11.63 0.66 -11.54
C PRO A 96 -10.22 0.42 -12.10
N ARG A 97 -9.18 0.55 -11.26
CA ARG A 97 -7.78 0.37 -11.59
C ARG A 97 -7.16 -0.67 -10.68
N THR A 98 -7.58 -1.92 -10.84
CA THR A 98 -6.74 -3.05 -10.46
C THR A 98 -5.39 -2.85 -11.14
N PHE A 99 -4.33 -2.67 -10.34
CA PHE A 99 -2.97 -2.42 -10.80
C PHE A 99 -2.59 -3.35 -11.96
N LEU A 100 -2.65 -2.84 -13.19
CA LEU A 100 -2.13 -3.52 -14.37
C LEU A 100 -0.61 -3.49 -14.25
N PHE A 101 -0.05 -4.57 -13.70
CA PHE A 101 1.38 -4.83 -13.75
C PHE A 101 1.82 -4.76 -15.21
N ARG A 102 2.53 -3.69 -15.60
CA ARG A 102 3.15 -3.62 -16.92
C ARG A 102 4.24 -4.69 -16.94
N CYS A 103 4.03 -5.75 -17.73
CA CYS A 103 5.03 -6.78 -17.91
C CYS A 103 6.33 -6.14 -18.43
N ASN A 104 7.45 -6.39 -17.75
CA ASN A 104 8.75 -5.82 -18.10
C ASN A 104 9.53 -6.66 -19.12
N LYS A 105 8.90 -7.70 -19.71
CA LYS A 105 9.52 -8.57 -20.71
C LYS A 105 9.40 -7.95 -22.09
N ARG A 106 10.45 -8.05 -22.90
CA ARG A 106 10.41 -7.68 -24.32
C ARG A 106 10.04 -8.89 -25.15
N TRP A 107 9.49 -8.68 -26.35
CA TRP A 107 9.14 -9.73 -27.30
C TRP A 107 10.25 -10.78 -27.52
N VAL A 108 11.50 -10.32 -27.57
CA VAL A 108 12.68 -11.17 -27.78
C VAL A 108 12.99 -12.08 -26.59
N ASP A 109 12.57 -11.69 -25.38
CA ASP A 109 12.83 -12.41 -24.13
C ASP A 109 11.74 -13.48 -23.85
N LEU A 110 10.79 -13.68 -24.77
CA LEU A 110 9.67 -14.63 -24.66
C LEU A 110 9.94 -15.91 -25.45
N ASP A 111 9.36 -17.01 -24.97
CA ASP A 111 9.51 -18.33 -25.58
C ASP A 111 8.80 -18.39 -26.93
N ARG A 112 9.43 -19.06 -27.90
CA ARG A 112 8.87 -19.23 -29.24
C ARG A 112 7.74 -20.26 -29.20
N THR A 113 6.63 -19.94 -29.87
CA THR A 113 5.56 -20.92 -30.14
C THR A 113 5.67 -21.43 -31.58
N SER A 114 4.78 -22.34 -31.95
CA SER A 114 4.63 -22.80 -33.33
C SER A 114 4.11 -21.70 -34.28
N ASP A 115 3.44 -20.67 -33.75
CA ASP A 115 2.97 -19.52 -34.52
C ASP A 115 3.98 -18.37 -34.39
N SER A 116 4.47 -17.88 -35.53
CA SER A 116 5.40 -16.75 -35.61
C SER A 116 4.85 -15.43 -35.04
N GLN A 117 3.52 -15.28 -34.96
CA GLN A 117 2.84 -14.10 -34.40
C GLN A 117 2.52 -14.26 -32.91
N LEU A 118 2.85 -15.41 -32.30
CA LEU A 118 2.62 -15.68 -30.89
C LEU A 118 3.93 -16.09 -30.21
N ARG A 119 4.18 -15.49 -29.05
CA ARG A 119 5.21 -15.95 -28.12
C ARG A 119 4.59 -16.21 -26.76
N HIS A 120 5.23 -17.04 -25.96
CA HIS A 120 4.73 -17.37 -24.65
C HIS A 120 5.60 -16.73 -23.56
N CYS A 121 4.96 -16.09 -22.58
CA CYS A 121 5.66 -15.54 -21.42
C CYS A 121 5.60 -16.53 -20.27
N GLY A 122 6.67 -17.28 -20.03
CA GLY A 122 6.72 -18.23 -18.90
C GLY A 122 6.63 -17.60 -17.50
N LYS A 123 6.69 -16.26 -17.37
CA LYS A 123 6.53 -15.57 -16.07
C LYS A 123 5.06 -15.38 -15.68
N CYS A 124 4.21 -15.01 -16.64
CA CYS A 124 2.78 -14.81 -16.42
C CYS A 124 1.93 -15.90 -17.10
N ASP A 125 2.58 -16.93 -17.64
CA ASP A 125 1.98 -18.09 -18.32
C ASP A 125 0.93 -17.70 -19.36
N THR A 126 1.22 -16.64 -20.13
CA THR A 126 0.27 -16.05 -21.09
C THR A 126 0.91 -15.89 -22.46
N ASN A 127 0.12 -16.13 -23.51
CA ASN A 127 0.54 -15.88 -24.89
C ASN A 127 0.48 -14.39 -25.21
N VAL A 128 1.56 -13.89 -25.78
CA VAL A 128 1.74 -12.52 -26.27
C VAL A 128 1.63 -12.53 -27.78
N ARG A 129 0.76 -11.69 -28.33
CA ARG A 129 0.57 -11.49 -29.77
C ARG A 129 1.43 -10.33 -30.28
N LEU A 130 2.08 -10.52 -31.42
CA LEU A 130 2.76 -9.42 -32.12
C LEU A 130 1.77 -8.68 -33.02
N CYS A 131 1.48 -7.41 -32.71
CA CYS A 131 0.65 -6.52 -33.51
C CYS A 131 1.53 -5.58 -34.34
N LYS A 132 1.21 -5.42 -35.63
CA LYS A 132 2.03 -4.60 -36.57
C LYS A 132 1.42 -3.23 -36.87
N ILE A 133 0.12 -3.07 -36.63
CA ILE A 133 -0.67 -1.89 -37.02
C ILE A 133 -1.56 -1.48 -35.85
N GLY A 134 -1.88 -0.20 -35.72
CA GLY A 134 -2.73 0.35 -34.65
C GLY A 134 -4.09 -0.35 -34.52
N ASP A 135 -4.81 -0.57 -35.63
CA ASP A 135 -6.13 -1.22 -35.60
C ASP A 135 -6.07 -2.66 -35.04
N GLU A 136 -4.98 -3.39 -35.30
CA GLU A 136 -4.76 -4.74 -34.77
C GLU A 136 -4.48 -4.71 -33.27
N LEU A 137 -3.72 -3.70 -32.82
CA LEU A 137 -3.42 -3.45 -31.42
C LEU A 137 -4.71 -3.14 -30.65
N ASP A 138 -5.51 -2.20 -31.13
CA ASP A 138 -6.76 -1.77 -30.47
C ASP A 138 -7.75 -2.93 -30.35
N ALA A 139 -7.90 -3.72 -31.43
CA ALA A 139 -8.77 -4.89 -31.41
C ALA A 139 -8.28 -5.96 -30.42
N ALA A 140 -6.98 -6.19 -30.31
CA ALA A 140 -6.40 -7.17 -29.38
C ALA A 140 -6.47 -6.70 -27.92
N VAL A 141 -6.23 -5.41 -27.65
CA VAL A 141 -6.41 -4.80 -26.32
C VAL A 141 -7.87 -4.87 -25.88
N ALA A 142 -8.82 -4.59 -26.78
CA ALA A 142 -10.25 -4.69 -26.48
C ALA A 142 -10.69 -6.12 -26.12
N ARG A 143 -9.99 -7.14 -26.61
CA ARG A 143 -10.20 -8.56 -26.24
C ARG A 143 -9.45 -8.98 -24.97
N GLY A 144 -8.68 -8.08 -24.36
CA GLY A 144 -7.86 -8.38 -23.19
C GLY A 144 -6.63 -9.25 -23.49
N GLU A 145 -6.19 -9.31 -24.75
CA GLU A 145 -5.00 -10.07 -25.13
C GLU A 145 -3.72 -9.35 -24.69
N CYS A 146 -2.68 -10.12 -24.35
CA CYS A 146 -1.35 -9.57 -24.15
C CYS A 146 -0.70 -9.30 -25.51
N VAL A 147 -0.23 -8.07 -25.71
CA VAL A 147 0.22 -7.58 -27.03
C VAL A 147 1.62 -6.99 -26.95
N ALA A 148 2.44 -7.30 -27.94
CA ALA A 148 3.65 -6.57 -28.28
C ALA A 148 3.36 -5.83 -29.58
N TYR A 149 3.54 -4.51 -29.61
CA TYR A 149 3.37 -3.73 -30.83
C TYR A 149 4.66 -3.05 -31.25
N TYR A 150 4.87 -2.97 -32.56
CA TYR A 150 5.97 -2.23 -33.15
C TYR A 150 5.43 -0.94 -33.75
N ASP A 151 5.61 0.19 -33.06
CA ASP A 151 5.29 1.49 -33.64
C ASP A 151 6.47 1.98 -34.49
N ARG A 152 6.24 2.16 -35.80
CA ARG A 152 7.24 2.77 -36.70
C ARG A 152 7.27 4.30 -36.60
N SER A 153 6.41 4.93 -35.81
CA SER A 153 6.29 6.39 -35.75
C SER A 153 7.42 7.07 -34.97
N GLU A 154 8.13 6.35 -34.09
CA GLU A 154 9.29 6.89 -33.34
C GLU A 154 10.65 6.36 -33.83
N ALA A 155 10.79 6.12 -35.14
CA ALA A 155 12.10 5.79 -35.73
C ALA A 155 13.05 7.01 -35.90
N PHE A 156 12.80 8.14 -35.24
CA PHE A 156 13.64 9.34 -35.35
C PHE A 156 13.85 10.02 -34.00
N LEU A 157 14.74 9.48 -33.15
CA LEU A 157 15.57 10.30 -32.27
C LEU A 157 16.91 9.60 -32.06
N GLY A 158 17.93 10.08 -32.78
CA GLY A 158 19.34 9.82 -32.49
C GLY A 158 20.09 8.95 -33.49
N ILE A 159 20.34 9.48 -34.69
CA ILE A 159 21.57 9.15 -35.40
C ILE A 159 22.71 9.74 -34.57
N ILE A 160 23.60 8.88 -34.06
CA ILE A 160 25.02 9.18 -33.99
C ILE A 160 25.71 8.04 -34.72
N CYS A 161 26.03 8.29 -36.00
CA CYS A 161 27.19 7.69 -36.62
C CYS A 161 28.40 8.20 -35.85
N ASP A 162 29.38 7.34 -35.57
CA ASP A 162 30.80 7.64 -35.84
C ASP A 162 31.63 6.34 -35.69
N ASP A 163 32.25 6.00 -36.82
CA ASP A 163 33.45 5.20 -37.15
C ASP A 163 33.75 3.84 -36.50
#